data_AF-K2BTH7-F1
#
_entry.id   AF-K2BTH7-F1
#
_cell.length_a   1.000
_cell.length_b   1.000
_cell.length_c   1.000
_cell.angle_alpha   90.00
_cell.angle_beta   90.00
_cell.angle_gamma   90.00
#
_symmetry.space_group_name_H-M   'P 1'
#
loop_
_entity.id
_entity.type
_entity.pdbx_description
1 polymer ?
#
loop_
_entity_poly.entity_id
_entity_poly.type
_entity_poly.pdbx_seq_one_letter_code
_entity_poly.pdbx_strand_id
1 'polypeptide(L)'
;MQSETSKFSTLFKKYRLKAELSTLSELGSALAEKGFIYEDSIFSHWQRGTRIPQNRIILLKLLEIFIDRKSILTLDQAIKTLTTAMEPFIMVLLGVGVALLIISVLTPIYNLIQAF
;
A
#
# COMPACT_ATOMS: atom_id res chain seq x y z
N MET A 1 11.73 -0.76 -14.61
CA MET A 1 11.35 -0.67 -13.19
C MET A 1 9.83 -0.84 -13.10
N GLN A 2 9.33 -1.90 -12.45
CA GLN A 2 7.90 -1.99 -12.14
C GLN A 2 7.58 -0.91 -11.07
N SER A 3 6.50 -0.16 -11.23
CA SER A 3 6.09 0.84 -10.22
C SER A 3 5.61 0.14 -8.94
N GLU A 4 5.76 0.76 -7.78
CA GLU A 4 5.40 0.12 -6.50
C GLU A 4 3.90 -0.20 -6.38
N THR A 5 3.06 0.66 -6.95
CA THR A 5 1.63 0.41 -7.13
C THR A 5 1.37 -0.86 -7.96
N SER A 6 2.27 -1.22 -8.86
CA SER A 6 2.22 -2.46 -9.65
C SER A 6 2.60 -3.71 -8.84
N LYS A 7 3.46 -3.59 -7.81
CA LYS A 7 3.76 -4.72 -6.92
C LYS A 7 2.55 -5.04 -6.05
N PHE A 8 1.92 -4.01 -5.47
CA PHE A 8 0.71 -4.20 -4.67
C PHE A 8 -0.40 -4.84 -5.52
N SER A 9 -0.66 -4.31 -6.71
CA SER A 9 -1.73 -4.81 -7.58
C SER A 9 -1.55 -6.28 -7.94
N THR A 10 -0.29 -6.71 -8.14
CA THR A 10 0.06 -8.11 -8.40
C THR A 10 -0.26 -9.00 -7.21
N LEU A 11 0.14 -8.60 -6.00
CA LEU A 11 -0.16 -9.34 -4.77
C LEU A 11 -1.67 -9.36 -4.47
N PHE A 12 -2.33 -8.22 -4.60
CA PHE A 12 -3.77 -8.09 -4.44
C PHE A 12 -4.53 -9.03 -5.39
N LYS A 13 -4.21 -9.01 -6.69
CA LYS A 13 -4.82 -9.90 -7.67
C LYS A 13 -4.55 -11.37 -7.33
N LYS A 14 -3.31 -11.72 -6.98
CA LYS A 14 -2.91 -13.09 -6.61
C LYS A 14 -3.71 -13.61 -5.42
N TYR A 15 -3.77 -12.85 -4.32
CA TYR A 15 -4.42 -13.30 -3.09
C TYR A 15 -5.95 -13.22 -3.18
N ARG A 16 -6.51 -12.27 -3.93
CA ARG A 16 -7.95 -12.25 -4.23
C ARG A 16 -8.38 -13.51 -4.96
N LEU A 17 -7.68 -13.89 -6.03
CA LEU A 17 -8.01 -15.10 -6.80
C LEU A 17 -7.81 -16.38 -6.00
N LYS A 18 -6.73 -16.47 -5.21
CA LYS A 18 -6.48 -17.63 -4.34
C LYS A 18 -7.48 -17.72 -3.17
N ALA A 19 -8.14 -16.62 -2.81
CA ALA A 19 -9.25 -16.59 -1.85
C ALA A 19 -10.60 -17.00 -2.47
N GLU A 20 -10.60 -17.49 -3.72
CA GLU A 20 -11.81 -17.84 -4.50
C GLU A 20 -12.73 -16.65 -4.79
N LEU A 21 -12.23 -15.43 -4.62
CA LEU A 21 -12.93 -14.20 -5.01
C LEU A 21 -12.58 -13.93 -6.48
N SER A 22 -13.30 -14.57 -7.39
CA SER A 22 -13.07 -14.51 -8.83
C SER A 22 -13.46 -13.16 -9.41
N THR A 23 -14.51 -12.53 -8.87
CA THR A 23 -15.01 -11.20 -9.28
C THR A 23 -14.66 -10.09 -8.27
N LEU A 24 -14.74 -8.84 -8.71
CA LEU A 24 -14.60 -7.69 -7.81
C LEU A 24 -15.83 -7.50 -6.92
N SER A 25 -17.01 -7.88 -7.43
CA SER A 25 -18.27 -7.85 -6.68
C SER A 25 -18.28 -8.88 -5.54
N GLU A 26 -17.70 -10.07 -5.74
CA GLU A 26 -17.49 -11.05 -4.64
C GLU A 26 -16.61 -10.48 -3.54
N LEU A 27 -15.54 -9.76 -3.89
CA LEU A 27 -14.71 -9.06 -2.91
C LEU A 27 -15.50 -7.97 -2.19
N GLY A 28 -16.30 -7.19 -2.92
CA GLY A 28 -17.19 -6.18 -2.34
C GLY A 28 -18.18 -6.78 -1.34
N SER A 29 -18.75 -7.92 -1.67
CA SER A 29 -19.66 -8.67 -0.80
C SER A 29 -18.96 -9.18 0.46
N ALA A 30 -17.75 -9.75 0.33
CA ALA A 30 -16.96 -10.19 1.47
C ALA A 30 -16.52 -9.03 2.39
N LEU A 31 -16.28 -7.84 1.84
CA LEU A 31 -16.03 -6.63 2.63
C LEU A 31 -17.30 -6.12 3.32
N ALA A 32 -18.44 -6.19 2.64
CA ALA A 32 -19.74 -5.79 3.20
C ALA A 32 -20.14 -6.67 4.40
N GLU A 33 -19.87 -7.98 4.36
CA GLU A 33 -20.02 -8.90 5.50
C GLU A 33 -19.21 -8.45 6.73
N LYS A 34 -18.07 -7.79 6.51
CA LYS A 34 -17.22 -7.23 7.56
C LYS A 34 -17.59 -5.78 7.92
N GLY A 35 -18.67 -5.23 7.37
CA GLY A 35 -19.17 -3.87 7.64
C GLY A 35 -18.59 -2.77 6.74
N PHE A 36 -17.90 -3.12 5.65
CA PHE A 36 -17.23 -2.16 4.76
C PHE A 36 -17.84 -2.20 3.36
N ILE A 37 -18.60 -1.16 3.01
CA ILE A 37 -19.25 -1.06 1.69
C ILE A 37 -18.40 -0.13 0.80
N TYR A 38 -18.00 -0.63 -0.37
CA TYR A 38 -17.25 0.11 -1.37
C TYR A 38 -17.78 -0.21 -2.75
N GLU A 39 -17.62 0.74 -3.68
CA GLU A 39 -17.91 0.51 -5.09
C GLU A 39 -16.85 -0.35 -5.77
N ASP A 40 -17.27 -1.18 -6.72
CA ASP A 40 -16.39 -2.02 -7.55
C ASP A 40 -15.31 -1.21 -8.29
N SER A 41 -15.60 0.06 -8.60
CA SER A 41 -14.69 1.00 -9.25
C SER A 41 -13.36 1.11 -8.48
N ILE A 42 -13.41 1.14 -7.15
CA ILE A 42 -12.24 1.26 -6.27
C ILE A 42 -11.37 0.00 -6.36
N PHE A 43 -11.98 -1.19 -6.30
CA PHE A 43 -11.25 -2.45 -6.43
C PHE A 43 -10.60 -2.60 -7.80
N SER A 44 -11.24 -2.07 -8.84
CA SER A 44 -10.70 -2.01 -10.19
C SER A 44 -9.42 -1.18 -10.25
N HIS A 45 -9.38 -0.04 -9.55
CA HIS A 45 -8.18 0.78 -9.45
C HIS A 45 -7.03 0.10 -8.69
N TRP A 46 -7.34 -0.64 -7.63
CA TRP A 46 -6.38 -1.45 -6.87
C TRP A 46 -5.80 -2.58 -7.71
N GLN A 47 -6.66 -3.31 -8.44
CA GLN A 47 -6.22 -4.39 -9.32
C GLN A 47 -5.36 -3.90 -10.49
N ARG A 48 -5.62 -2.70 -11.00
CA ARG A 48 -4.80 -2.09 -12.06
C ARG A 48 -3.52 -1.43 -11.54
N GLY A 49 -3.35 -1.29 -10.23
CA GLY A 49 -2.23 -0.55 -9.66
C GLY A 49 -2.26 0.94 -10.01
N THR A 50 -3.44 1.50 -10.24
CA THR A 50 -3.62 2.95 -10.44
C THR A 50 -3.86 3.68 -9.13
N ARG A 51 -4.34 2.96 -8.11
CA ARG A 51 -4.49 3.42 -6.74
C ARG A 51 -4.17 2.27 -5.79
N ILE A 52 -3.88 2.60 -4.54
CA ILE A 52 -3.72 1.66 -3.43
C ILE A 52 -4.76 1.99 -2.35
N PRO A 53 -5.11 1.04 -1.47
CA PRO A 53 -5.91 1.34 -0.29
C PRO A 53 -5.14 2.34 0.60
N GLN A 54 -5.70 3.52 0.84
CA GLN A 54 -5.03 4.54 1.66
C GLN A 54 -5.38 4.44 3.15
N ASN A 55 -6.49 3.78 3.50
CA ASN A 55 -6.89 3.62 4.90
C ASN A 55 -6.35 2.28 5.45
N ARG A 56 -5.66 2.33 6.59
CA ARG A 56 -5.15 1.12 7.26
C ARG A 56 -6.25 0.11 7.57
N ILE A 57 -7.46 0.58 7.89
CA ILE A 57 -8.57 -0.29 8.30
C ILE A 57 -9.00 -1.16 7.11
N ILE A 58 -9.14 -0.59 5.92
CA ILE A 58 -9.51 -1.38 4.73
C ILE A 58 -8.40 -2.34 4.33
N LEU A 59 -7.14 -1.93 4.46
CA LEU A 59 -6.01 -2.82 4.18
C LEU A 59 -5.96 -4.01 5.15
N LEU A 60 -6.20 -3.77 6.44
CA LEU A 60 -6.29 -4.82 7.45
C LEU A 60 -7.48 -5.73 7.22
N LYS A 61 -8.63 -5.19 6.80
CA LYS A 61 -9.83 -5.99 6.49
C LYS A 61 -9.66 -6.85 5.24
N LEU A 62 -8.97 -6.36 4.21
CA LEU A 62 -8.57 -7.16 3.06
C LEU A 62 -7.67 -8.33 3.48
N LEU A 63 -6.70 -8.08 4.35
CA LEU A 63 -5.82 -9.13 4.87
C LEU A 63 -6.57 -10.13 5.72
N GLU A 64 -7.46 -9.67 6.58
CA GLU A 64 -8.36 -10.52 7.37
C GLU A 64 -9.14 -11.47 6.44
N ILE A 65 -9.77 -10.94 5.39
CA ILE A 65 -10.48 -11.76 4.39
C ILE A 65 -9.54 -12.76 3.71
N PHE A 66 -8.33 -12.35 3.30
CA PHE A 66 -7.39 -13.24 2.64
C PHE A 66 -6.83 -14.32 3.57
N ILE A 67 -6.70 -14.05 4.86
CA ILE A 67 -6.29 -15.03 5.87
C ILE A 67 -7.45 -15.99 6.17
N ASP A 68 -8.66 -15.47 6.38
CA ASP A 68 -9.88 -16.27 6.63
C ASP A 68 -10.15 -17.24 5.48
N ARG A 69 -9.92 -16.80 4.23
CA ARG A 69 -10.04 -17.60 3.01
C ARG A 69 -8.83 -18.50 2.72
N LYS A 70 -7.86 -18.62 3.64
CA LYS A 70 -6.62 -19.41 3.49
C LYS A 70 -5.78 -19.06 2.26
N SER A 71 -5.91 -17.83 1.76
CA SER A 71 -5.15 -17.33 0.62
C SER A 71 -3.76 -16.86 1.03
N ILE A 72 -3.68 -16.12 2.12
CA ILE A 72 -2.44 -15.78 2.82
C ILE A 72 -2.27 -16.79 3.96
N LEU A 73 -1.12 -17.46 4.00
CA LEU A 73 -0.86 -18.54 4.97
C LEU A 73 0.29 -18.21 5.93
N THR A 74 1.18 -17.31 5.54
CA THR A 74 2.37 -16.97 6.33
C THR A 74 2.40 -15.49 6.68
N LEU A 75 3.04 -15.19 7.80
CA LEU A 75 3.23 -13.81 8.26
C LEU A 75 3.99 -12.97 7.22
N ASP A 76 5.01 -13.54 6.56
CA ASP A 76 5.77 -12.85 5.52
C ASP A 76 4.91 -12.41 4.33
N GLN A 77 3.91 -13.22 3.95
CA GLN A 77 2.98 -12.86 2.87
C GLN A 77 2.08 -11.69 3.27
N ALA A 78 1.60 -11.68 4.52
CA ALA A 78 0.81 -10.58 5.06
C ALA A 78 1.65 -9.30 5.17
N ILE A 79 2.85 -9.39 5.76
CA ILE A 79 3.79 -8.26 5.89
C ILE A 79 4.12 -7.70 4.51
N LYS A 80 4.45 -8.55 3.53
CA LYS A 80 4.77 -8.09 2.18
C LYS A 80 3.60 -7.34 1.52
N THR A 81 2.38 -7.82 1.71
CA THR A 81 1.19 -7.14 1.16
C THR A 81 0.96 -5.78 1.83
N LEU A 82 1.19 -5.68 3.15
CA LEU A 82 1.14 -4.42 3.91
C LEU A 82 2.22 -3.43 3.46
N THR A 83 3.48 -3.87 3.44
CA THR A 83 4.62 -2.99 3.19
C THR A 83 4.59 -2.45 1.78
N THR A 84 4.24 -3.27 0.79
CA THR A 84 4.08 -2.81 -0.60
C THR A 84 2.92 -1.83 -0.77
N ALA A 85 1.84 -1.94 0.02
CA ALA A 85 0.80 -0.91 0.05
C ALA A 85 1.29 0.40 0.70
N MET A 86 2.19 0.32 1.68
CA MET A 86 2.73 1.48 2.40
C MET A 86 3.92 2.16 1.70
N GLU A 87 4.58 1.48 0.77
CA GLU A 87 5.81 1.93 0.13
C GLU A 87 5.75 3.36 -0.46
N PRO A 88 4.67 3.80 -1.13
CA PRO A 88 4.58 5.17 -1.63
C PRO A 88 4.61 6.22 -0.50
N PHE A 89 4.01 5.92 0.65
CA PHE A 89 4.04 6.81 1.81
C PHE A 89 5.45 6.90 2.38
N ILE A 90 6.16 5.77 2.49
CA ILE A 90 7.55 5.71 2.96
C ILE A 90 8.45 6.53 2.03
N MET A 91 8.27 6.43 0.71
CA MET A 91 9.05 7.20 -0.26
C MET A 91 8.90 8.72 -0.07
N VAL A 92 7.67 9.20 0.15
CA VAL A 92 7.42 10.64 0.41
C VAL A 92 8.05 11.07 1.75
N LEU A 93 7.86 10.28 2.81
CA LEU A 93 8.43 10.56 4.12
C LEU A 93 9.96 10.64 4.08
N LEU A 94 10.60 9.70 3.38
CA LEU A 94 12.05 9.68 3.19
C LEU A 94 12.51 10.89 2.37
N GLY A 95 11.80 11.25 1.29
CA GLY A 95 12.12 12.44 0.49
C GLY A 95 12.08 13.74 1.30
N VAL A 96 11.04 13.92 2.11
CA VAL A 96 10.93 15.07 3.02
C VAL A 96 12.03 15.06 4.08
N GLY A 97 12.29 13.89 4.69
CA GLY A 97 13.36 13.74 5.68
C GLY A 97 14.73 14.10 5.13
N VAL A 98 15.07 13.60 3.94
CA VAL A 98 16.34 13.91 3.26
C VAL A 98 16.44 15.40 2.92
N ALA A 99 15.37 16.03 2.44
CA ALA A 99 15.37 17.47 2.14
C ALA A 99 15.65 18.32 3.40
N LEU A 100 15.07 17.94 4.54
CA LEU A 100 15.36 18.60 5.82
C LEU A 100 16.82 18.42 6.26
N LEU A 101 17.38 17.23 6.10
CA LEU A 101 18.79 16.96 6.42
C LEU A 101 19.73 17.80 5.55
N ILE A 102 19.41 17.91 4.26
CA ILE A 102 20.17 18.73 3.30
C ILE A 102 20.19 20.19 3.76
N ILE A 103 19.04 20.78 4.11
CA ILE A 103 18.96 22.16 4.60
C ILE A 103 19.73 22.32 5.91
N SER A 104 19.56 21.37 6.85
CA SER A 104 20.23 21.40 8.16
C SER A 104 21.76 21.41 8.05
N VAL A 105 22.32 20.82 7.00
CA VAL A 105 23.78 20.76 6.77
C VAL A 105 24.26 21.91 5.88
N LEU A 106 23.54 22.24 4.81
CA LEU A 106 23.97 23.28 3.86
C LEU A 106 23.90 24.69 4.46
N THR A 107 22.82 25.04 5.15
CA THR A 107 22.64 26.39 5.72
C THR A 107 23.82 26.83 6.60
N PRO A 108 24.30 26.04 7.59
CA PRO A 108 25.47 26.44 8.37
C PRO A 108 26.75 26.54 7.53
N ILE A 109 26.94 25.69 6.51
CA ILE A 109 28.10 25.79 5.61
C ILE A 109 28.10 27.11 4.84
N TYR A 110 26.95 27.52 4.30
CA TYR A 110 26.83 28.82 3.62
C TYR A 110 27.04 30.00 4.57
N ASN A 111 26.62 29.88 5.83
CA ASN A 111 26.88 30.91 6.85
C ASN A 111 28.37 31.02 7.17
N LEU A 112 29.10 29.90 7.25
CA LEU A 112 30.55 29.91 7.46
C LEU A 112 31.30 30.51 6.27
N ILE A 113 30.94 30.15 5.04
CA ILE A 113 31.62 30.66 3.83
C ILE A 113 31.47 32.17 3.69
N GLN A 114 30.27 32.73 3.96
CA GLN A 114 30.04 34.17 3.89
C GLN A 114 30.75 34.96 5.01
N ALA A 115 31.16 34.29 6.08
CA ALA A 115 31.92 34.92 7.17
C ALA A 115 33.42 35.10 6.86
N PHE A 116 33.92 34.45 5.80
CA PHE A 116 35.28 34.61 5.27
C PHE A 116 35.31 35.59 4.10
#